data_AF-A0A8A3NXK3-F1
#
_entry.id   AF-A0A8A3NXK3-F1
#
_cell.length_a   1.000
_cell.length_b   1.000
_cell.length_c   1.000
_cell.angle_alpha   90.00
_cell.angle_beta   90.00
_cell.angle_gamma   90.00
#
_symmetry.space_group_name_H-M   'P 1'
#
loop_
_entity.id
_entity.type
_entity.pdbx_description
1 polymer ?
#
loop_
_entity_poly.entity_id
_entity_poly.type
_entity_poly.pdbx_seq_one_letter_code
_entity_poly.pdbx_strand_id
1 'polypeptide(L)'
;MRYESFTPNFIRVPRSQETFNEPLQFAIHGAIFCVLQALPQDWALVLAFEVQLSIYLIWTGIQLLVRYKSSPALFGRLYAAESLGGFWSKTWHNVFSAPCASLASDPLRTHLPRLGVPLPVARCVGNLAAFFLMAAFHVYALAPLLTHQALFRVAMFFVLNGFATVGEALVWGKSGGWLKVGLAWVTEMGLAAWTAGALGIPRGIHGIRWGELCAVRV
;
A
#
# COMPACT_ATOMS: atom_id res chain seq x y z
N MET A 1 25.77 21.28 4.92
CA MET A 1 24.81 20.66 3.99
C MET A 1 24.55 21.65 2.87
N ARG A 2 24.70 21.28 1.59
CA ARG A 2 24.44 22.19 0.46
C ARG A 2 22.96 22.13 0.10
N TYR A 3 22.34 23.25 -0.26
CA TYR A 3 20.92 23.32 -0.64
C TYR A 3 20.57 22.37 -1.81
N GLU A 4 21.56 22.08 -2.66
CA GLU A 4 21.49 21.12 -3.78
C GLU A 4 21.31 19.65 -3.34
N SER A 5 21.54 19.30 -2.07
CA SER A 5 21.22 17.95 -1.57
C SER A 5 19.73 17.75 -1.30
N PHE A 6 18.92 18.81 -1.43
CA PHE A 6 17.46 18.79 -1.28
C PHE A 6 16.70 18.97 -2.59
N THR A 7 17.38 19.16 -3.73
CA THR A 7 16.70 18.99 -5.01
C THR A 7 16.34 17.52 -5.15
N PRO A 8 15.05 17.15 -5.20
CA PRO A 8 14.68 15.75 -5.32
C PRO A 8 15.31 15.23 -6.59
N ASN A 9 16.22 14.26 -6.45
CA ASN A 9 16.69 13.49 -7.59
C ASN A 9 15.43 13.00 -8.31
N PHE A 10 15.30 13.35 -9.59
CA PHE A 10 14.19 12.87 -10.41
C PHE A 10 14.23 11.34 -10.39
N ILE A 11 13.41 10.72 -9.54
CA ILE A 11 13.20 9.29 -9.57
C ILE A 11 12.51 9.05 -10.90
N ARG A 12 13.21 8.37 -11.82
CA ARG A 12 12.69 8.05 -13.13
C ARG A 12 11.40 7.26 -12.95
N VAL A 13 10.29 7.87 -13.33
CA VAL A 13 8.96 7.28 -13.16
C VAL A 13 8.90 6.00 -14.00
N PRO A 14 8.33 4.88 -13.51
CA PRO A 14 8.17 3.67 -14.33
C PRO A 14 7.43 3.99 -15.64
N ARG A 15 7.77 3.34 -16.76
CA ARG A 15 7.12 3.56 -18.08
C ARG A 15 5.59 3.49 -18.02
N SER A 16 5.03 2.67 -17.13
CA SER A 16 3.58 2.55 -16.91
C SER A 16 2.93 3.83 -16.37
N GLN A 17 3.72 4.78 -15.88
CA GLN A 17 3.26 6.09 -15.42
C GLN A 17 3.47 7.22 -16.44
N GLU A 18 4.18 7.00 -17.55
CA GLU A 18 4.36 8.04 -18.59
C GLU A 18 3.04 8.44 -19.26
N THR A 19 2.05 7.53 -19.30
CA THR A 19 0.69 7.76 -19.82
C THR A 19 -0.37 7.82 -18.71
N PHE A 20 0.04 8.04 -17.46
CA PHE A 20 -0.87 8.01 -16.32
C PHE A 20 -1.58 9.36 -16.14
N ASN A 21 -2.85 9.38 -16.53
CA ASN A 21 -3.75 10.51 -16.25
C ASN A 21 -4.34 10.35 -14.84
N GLU A 22 -3.64 10.93 -13.86
CA GLU A 22 -4.00 10.83 -12.45
C GLU A 22 -5.39 11.41 -12.11
N PRO A 23 -5.82 12.59 -12.61
CA PRO A 23 -7.18 13.07 -12.41
C PRO A 23 -8.26 12.11 -12.94
N LEU A 24 -8.04 11.52 -14.12
CA LEU A 24 -8.96 10.52 -14.67
C LEU A 24 -9.02 9.27 -13.76
N GLN A 25 -7.87 8.80 -13.28
CA GLN A 25 -7.85 7.66 -12.36
C GLN A 25 -8.52 8.01 -11.03
N PHE A 26 -8.33 9.22 -10.50
CA PHE A 26 -9.06 9.70 -9.33
C PHE A 26 -10.58 9.62 -9.54
N ALA A 27 -11.08 10.10 -10.68
CA ALA A 27 -12.50 10.03 -11.01
C ALA A 27 -13.01 8.58 -11.15
N ILE A 28 -12.24 7.69 -11.80
CA ILE A 28 -12.59 6.27 -11.95
C ILE A 28 -12.70 5.59 -10.57
N HIS A 29 -11.69 5.74 -9.72
CA HIS A 29 -11.71 5.13 -8.38
C HIS A 29 -12.80 5.75 -7.49
N GLY A 30 -13.10 7.05 -7.65
CA GLY A 30 -14.22 7.71 -6.99
C GLY A 30 -15.57 7.14 -7.42
N ALA A 31 -15.77 6.91 -8.70
CA ALA A 31 -16.98 6.26 -9.21
C ALA A 31 -17.14 4.83 -8.67
N ILE A 32 -16.05 4.04 -8.66
CA ILE A 32 -16.06 2.69 -8.06
C ILE A 32 -16.43 2.77 -6.57
N PHE A 33 -15.81 3.69 -5.82
CA PHE A 33 -16.13 3.89 -4.40
C PHE A 33 -17.62 4.20 -4.19
N CYS A 34 -18.20 5.10 -4.98
CA CYS A 34 -19.64 5.41 -4.91
C CYS A 34 -20.53 4.21 -5.23
N VAL A 35 -20.13 3.35 -6.18
CA VAL A 35 -20.87 2.11 -6.49
C VAL A 35 -20.81 1.13 -5.32
N LEU A 36 -19.65 0.98 -4.66
CA LEU A 36 -19.52 0.10 -3.51
C LEU A 36 -20.39 0.53 -2.33
N GLN A 37 -20.66 1.83 -2.17
CA GLN A 37 -21.60 2.33 -1.15
C GLN A 37 -23.02 1.75 -1.30
N ALA A 38 -23.40 1.26 -2.48
CA ALA A 38 -24.69 0.62 -2.71
C ALA A 38 -24.71 -0.89 -2.36
N LEU A 39 -23.55 -1.49 -2.05
CA LEU A 39 -23.43 -2.90 -1.69
C LEU A 39 -23.55 -3.11 -0.17
N PRO A 40 -23.84 -4.35 0.29
CA PRO A 40 -23.91 -4.66 1.72
C PRO A 40 -22.58 -4.37 2.44
N GLN A 41 -22.66 -3.53 3.47
CA GLN A 41 -21.50 -2.96 4.16
C GLN A 41 -20.98 -3.83 5.30
N ASP A 42 -21.72 -4.89 5.62
CA ASP A 42 -21.33 -6.00 6.49
C ASP A 42 -20.39 -6.99 5.77
N TRP A 43 -20.26 -6.90 4.44
CA TRP A 43 -19.34 -7.76 3.68
C TRP A 43 -17.91 -7.29 3.84
N ALA A 44 -17.06 -8.13 4.46
CA ALA A 44 -15.66 -7.80 4.74
C ALA A 44 -14.84 -7.41 3.51
N LEU A 45 -15.14 -7.99 2.33
CA LEU A 45 -14.49 -7.61 1.06
C LEU A 45 -14.91 -6.23 0.57
N VAL A 46 -16.19 -5.86 0.71
CA VAL A 46 -16.68 -4.52 0.36
C VAL A 46 -15.98 -3.49 1.23
N LEU A 47 -15.97 -3.70 2.55
CA LEU A 47 -15.27 -2.84 3.49
C LEU A 47 -13.77 -2.72 3.17
N ALA A 48 -13.10 -3.83 2.82
CA ALA A 48 -11.69 -3.79 2.44
C ALA A 48 -11.43 -2.93 1.21
N PHE A 49 -12.23 -3.09 0.15
CA PHE A 49 -12.12 -2.26 -1.05
C PHE A 49 -12.41 -0.79 -0.74
N GLU A 50 -13.42 -0.51 0.08
CA GLU A 50 -13.73 0.86 0.49
C GLU A 50 -12.61 1.51 1.29
N VAL A 51 -11.98 0.78 2.22
CA VAL A 51 -10.81 1.28 2.96
C VAL A 51 -9.66 1.59 2.01
N GLN A 52 -9.35 0.67 1.08
CA GLN A 52 -8.28 0.90 0.10
C GLN A 52 -8.57 2.10 -0.81
N LEU A 53 -9.79 2.20 -1.33
CA LEU A 53 -10.22 3.32 -2.19
C LEU A 53 -10.28 4.64 -1.42
N SER A 54 -10.68 4.63 -0.15
CA SER A 54 -10.66 5.83 0.70
C SER A 54 -9.24 6.35 0.88
N ILE A 55 -8.29 5.45 1.17
CA ILE A 55 -6.88 5.79 1.26
C ILE A 55 -6.39 6.37 -0.08
N TYR A 56 -6.68 5.70 -1.19
CA TYR A 56 -6.33 6.18 -2.53
C TYR A 56 -6.87 7.61 -2.76
N LEU A 57 -8.16 7.82 -2.56
CA LEU A 57 -8.84 9.09 -2.84
C LEU A 57 -8.34 10.21 -1.92
N ILE A 58 -8.17 9.96 -0.62
CA ILE A 58 -7.68 10.98 0.31
C ILE A 58 -6.27 11.42 -0.09
N TRP A 59 -5.35 10.46 -0.28
CA TRP A 59 -3.96 10.77 -0.59
C TRP A 59 -3.76 11.34 -1.98
N THR A 60 -4.41 10.79 -3.02
CA THR A 60 -4.37 11.35 -4.37
C THR A 60 -5.04 12.73 -4.43
N GLY A 61 -6.14 12.94 -3.70
CA GLY A 61 -6.82 14.23 -3.62
C GLY A 61 -5.90 15.31 -3.04
N ILE A 62 -5.26 15.02 -1.90
CA ILE A 62 -4.25 15.91 -1.31
C ILE A 62 -3.13 16.17 -2.31
N GLN A 63 -2.58 15.12 -2.92
CA GLN A 63 -1.47 15.23 -3.88
C GLN A 63 -1.83 16.11 -5.08
N LEU A 64 -3.03 15.95 -5.67
CA LEU A 64 -3.47 16.76 -6.81
C LEU A 64 -3.57 18.25 -6.46
N LEU A 65 -3.85 18.58 -5.20
CA LEU A 65 -3.93 19.96 -4.71
C LEU A 65 -2.57 20.55 -4.35
N VAL A 66 -1.67 19.78 -3.75
CA VAL A 66 -0.46 20.33 -3.08
C VAL A 66 0.87 19.93 -3.73
N ARG A 67 0.88 19.01 -4.71
CA ARG A 67 2.15 18.48 -5.24
C ARG A 67 2.96 19.52 -6.02
N TYR A 68 4.27 19.28 -6.04
CA TYR A 68 5.12 19.81 -7.09
C TYR A 68 4.79 19.11 -8.42
N LYS A 69 4.84 19.85 -9.54
CA LYS A 69 4.56 19.30 -10.88
C LYS A 69 5.49 18.15 -11.26
N SER A 70 6.67 18.06 -10.66
CA SER A 70 7.66 17.00 -10.87
C SER A 70 7.46 15.76 -9.99
N SER A 71 6.55 15.80 -9.02
CA SER A 71 6.31 14.67 -8.13
C SER A 71 5.62 13.52 -8.88
N PRO A 72 6.13 12.27 -8.77
CA PRO A 72 5.47 11.11 -9.34
C PRO A 72 4.13 10.85 -8.65
N ALA A 73 3.25 10.08 -9.30
CA ALA A 73 1.97 9.72 -8.71
C ALA A 73 2.16 8.75 -7.53
N LEU A 74 1.47 9.02 -6.41
CA LEU A 74 1.48 8.16 -5.21
C LEU A 74 0.91 6.78 -5.49
N PHE A 75 0.01 6.64 -6.45
CA PHE A 75 -0.60 5.37 -6.80
C PHE A 75 -0.57 5.13 -8.30
N GLY A 76 -0.62 3.85 -8.68
CA GLY A 76 -0.88 3.40 -10.03
C GLY A 76 -2.37 3.10 -10.24
N ARG A 77 -2.68 2.42 -11.35
CA ARG A 77 -4.04 1.93 -11.63
C ARG A 77 -4.27 0.69 -10.77
N LEU A 78 -5.08 0.78 -9.71
CA LEU A 78 -5.26 -0.32 -8.75
C LEU A 78 -5.69 -1.61 -9.46
N TYR A 79 -6.72 -1.54 -10.30
CA TYR A 79 -7.25 -2.66 -11.07
C TYR A 79 -6.27 -3.31 -12.06
N ALA A 80 -5.14 -2.66 -12.36
CA ALA A 80 -4.13 -3.16 -13.28
C ALA A 80 -2.95 -3.84 -12.56
N ALA A 81 -3.05 -4.09 -11.25
CA ALA A 81 -2.04 -4.86 -10.54
C ALA A 81 -2.06 -6.33 -10.99
N GLU A 82 -0.94 -6.79 -11.54
CA GLU A 82 -0.79 -8.15 -12.08
C GLU A 82 -0.03 -9.12 -11.14
N SER A 83 0.43 -8.61 -10.00
CA SER A 83 1.27 -9.35 -9.05
C SER A 83 1.32 -8.63 -7.70
N LEU A 84 1.60 -9.34 -6.62
CA LEU A 84 1.82 -8.75 -5.29
C LEU A 84 3.04 -7.82 -5.32
N GLY A 85 4.14 -8.27 -5.95
CA GLY A 85 5.33 -7.42 -6.09
C GLY A 85 5.03 -6.13 -6.86
N GLY A 86 4.25 -6.20 -7.94
CA GLY A 86 3.83 -5.04 -8.72
C GLY A 86 2.84 -4.13 -7.99
N PHE A 87 1.93 -4.71 -7.20
CA PHE A 87 1.02 -3.95 -6.35
C PHE A 87 1.80 -3.08 -5.36
N TRP A 88 2.66 -3.69 -4.54
CA TRP A 88 3.40 -3.01 -3.47
C TRP A 88 4.54 -2.10 -3.94
N SER A 89 5.12 -2.32 -5.12
CA SER A 89 6.27 -1.54 -5.59
C SER A 89 5.97 -0.49 -6.66
N LYS A 90 4.82 -0.57 -7.33
CA LYS A 90 4.48 0.32 -8.46
C LYS A 90 3.10 0.95 -8.36
N THR A 91 2.20 0.32 -7.61
CA THR A 91 0.77 0.65 -7.65
C THR A 91 0.29 1.27 -6.35
N TRP A 92 0.79 0.80 -5.21
CA TRP A 92 0.32 1.19 -3.89
C TRP A 92 1.35 2.05 -3.14
N HIS A 93 0.94 3.25 -2.72
CA HIS A 93 1.73 4.16 -1.89
C HIS A 93 3.21 4.31 -2.30
N ASN A 94 3.47 4.69 -3.56
CA ASN A 94 4.81 4.90 -4.11
C ASN A 94 5.64 5.95 -3.34
N VAL A 95 5.01 6.81 -2.54
CA VAL A 95 5.70 7.74 -1.63
C VAL A 95 6.60 7.03 -0.62
N PHE A 96 6.25 5.81 -0.21
CA PHE A 96 7.05 5.02 0.74
C PHE A 96 8.12 4.16 0.07
N SER A 97 8.14 4.06 -1.27
CA SER A 97 9.12 3.24 -1.97
C SER A 97 10.55 3.69 -1.71
N ALA A 98 10.81 5.02 -1.74
CA ALA A 98 12.15 5.55 -1.47
C ALA A 98 12.59 5.39 -0.01
N PRO A 99 11.78 5.71 1.02
CA PRO A 99 12.09 5.37 2.40
C PRO A 99 12.35 3.88 2.63
N CYS A 100 11.51 3.00 2.08
CA CYS A 100 11.67 1.54 2.21
C CYS A 100 12.95 1.03 1.55
N ALA A 101 13.31 1.59 0.40
CA ALA A 101 14.56 1.27 -0.29
C ALA A 101 15.76 1.70 0.57
N SER A 102 15.83 2.99 0.92
CA SER A 102 16.98 3.58 1.61
C SER A 102 17.19 3.08 3.04
N LEU A 103 16.11 2.83 3.79
CA LEU A 103 16.20 2.49 5.22
C LEU A 103 16.24 0.98 5.48
N ALA A 104 15.71 0.16 4.58
CA ALA A 104 15.59 -1.27 4.80
C ALA A 104 16.22 -2.10 3.68
N SER A 105 15.74 -1.93 2.44
CA SER A 105 16.07 -2.88 1.36
C SER A 105 17.51 -2.77 0.88
N ASP A 106 17.96 -1.55 0.55
CA ASP A 106 19.27 -1.30 -0.06
C ASP A 106 20.44 -1.55 0.89
N PRO A 107 20.37 -1.17 2.18
CA PRO A 107 21.40 -1.55 3.15
C PRO A 107 21.57 -3.07 3.22
N LEU A 108 20.49 -3.83 3.38
CA LEU A 108 20.56 -5.28 3.50
C LEU A 108 21.06 -5.94 2.20
N ARG A 109 20.58 -5.47 1.06
CA ARG A 109 21.01 -5.96 -0.26
C ARG A 109 22.48 -5.68 -0.53
N THR A 110 23.05 -4.61 0.01
CA THR A 110 24.45 -4.22 -0.22
C THR A 110 25.40 -4.88 0.77
N HIS A 111 25.00 -4.99 2.04
CA HIS A 111 25.86 -5.48 3.10
C HIS A 111 25.84 -7.00 3.27
N LEU A 112 24.68 -7.67 3.13
CA LEU A 112 24.59 -9.12 3.32
C LEU A 112 25.47 -9.92 2.35
N PRO A 113 25.58 -9.57 1.04
CA PRO A 113 26.48 -10.28 0.14
C PRO A 113 27.96 -10.16 0.53
N ARG A 114 28.36 -9.06 1.18
CA ARG A 114 29.73 -8.90 1.71
C ARG A 114 30.01 -9.81 2.91
N LEU A 115 28.95 -10.32 3.55
CA LEU A 115 29.02 -11.30 4.64
C LEU A 115 28.85 -12.74 4.14
N GLY A 116 28.89 -12.98 2.82
CA GLY A 116 28.78 -14.30 2.22
C GLY A 116 27.34 -14.77 1.94
N VAL A 117 26.32 -13.93 2.15
CA VAL A 117 24.93 -14.29 1.84
C VAL A 117 24.67 -14.21 0.32
N PRO A 118 24.09 -15.23 -0.32
CA PRO A 118 23.76 -15.16 -1.75
C PRO A 118 22.85 -13.98 -2.09
N LEU A 119 23.13 -13.28 -3.20
CA LEU A 119 22.37 -12.11 -3.63
C LEU A 119 20.83 -12.33 -3.72
N PRO A 120 20.32 -13.49 -4.19
CA PRO A 120 18.88 -13.74 -4.17
C PRO A 120 18.29 -13.73 -2.76
N VAL A 121 19.00 -14.31 -1.79
CA VAL A 121 18.58 -14.33 -0.37
C VAL A 121 18.64 -12.91 0.20
N ALA A 122 19.71 -12.16 -0.07
CA ALA A 122 19.83 -10.77 0.36
C ALA A 122 18.70 -9.87 -0.17
N ARG A 123 18.24 -10.11 -1.41
CA ARG A 123 17.07 -9.41 -1.99
C ARG A 123 15.77 -9.77 -1.28
N CYS A 124 15.55 -11.06 -0.98
CA CYS A 124 14.36 -11.50 -0.25
C CYS A 124 14.32 -10.89 1.16
N VAL A 125 15.46 -10.91 1.86
CA VAL A 125 15.60 -10.31 3.19
C VAL A 125 15.37 -8.79 3.14
N GLY A 126 15.91 -8.09 2.14
CA GLY A 126 15.66 -6.67 1.93
C GLY A 126 14.18 -6.36 1.75
N ASN A 127 13.47 -7.13 0.92
CA ASN A 127 12.02 -6.97 0.73
C ASN A 127 11.25 -7.20 2.03
N LEU A 128 11.53 -8.27 2.78
CA LEU A 128 10.88 -8.54 4.07
C LEU A 128 11.12 -7.42 5.07
N ALA A 129 12.35 -6.89 5.13
CA ALA A 129 12.68 -5.78 6.01
C ALA A 129 11.89 -4.51 5.67
N ALA A 130 11.64 -4.21 4.39
CA ALA A 130 10.77 -3.11 4.00
C ALA A 130 9.33 -3.31 4.51
N PHE A 131 8.77 -4.52 4.38
CA PHE A 131 7.44 -4.81 4.93
C PHE A 131 7.40 -4.70 6.45
N PHE A 132 8.43 -5.16 7.16
CA PHE A 132 8.51 -5.01 8.63
C PHE A 132 8.65 -3.55 9.06
N LEU A 133 9.44 -2.75 8.34
CA LEU A 133 9.51 -1.32 8.56
C LEU A 133 8.13 -0.67 8.39
N MET A 134 7.39 -1.02 7.34
CA MET A 134 6.04 -0.50 7.12
C MET A 134 5.05 -1.00 8.17
N ALA A 135 5.18 -2.24 8.65
CA ALA A 135 4.38 -2.76 9.75
C ALA A 135 4.59 -1.90 11.01
N ALA A 136 5.84 -1.67 11.40
CA ALA A 136 6.19 -0.86 12.56
C ALA A 136 5.70 0.59 12.41
N PHE A 137 5.90 1.20 11.24
CA PHE A 137 5.44 2.55 10.94
C PHE A 137 3.91 2.68 11.08
N HIS A 138 3.14 1.78 10.49
CA HIS A 138 1.69 1.84 10.58
C HIS A 138 1.18 1.58 12.00
N VAL A 139 1.77 0.64 12.74
CA VAL A 139 1.42 0.42 14.15
C VAL A 139 1.68 1.68 14.96
N TYR A 140 2.84 2.31 14.80
CA TYR A 140 3.17 3.54 15.51
C TYR A 140 2.21 4.68 15.15
N ALA A 141 1.96 4.91 13.86
CA ALA A 141 1.12 6.00 13.39
C ALA A 141 -0.36 5.83 13.77
N LEU A 142 -0.84 4.59 13.83
CA LEU A 142 -2.25 4.28 14.11
C LEU A 142 -2.52 3.93 15.58
N ALA A 143 -1.47 3.80 16.41
CA ALA A 143 -1.61 3.48 17.83
C ALA A 143 -2.59 4.40 18.60
N PRO A 144 -2.68 5.71 18.33
CA PRO A 144 -3.64 6.58 19.01
C PRO A 144 -5.10 6.35 18.59
N LEU A 145 -5.33 5.70 17.45
CA LEU A 145 -6.64 5.61 16.79
C LEU A 145 -7.26 4.22 16.88
N LEU A 146 -6.44 3.18 17.02
CA LEU A 146 -6.87 1.80 16.88
C LEU A 146 -6.67 0.97 18.15
N THR A 147 -7.51 -0.03 18.34
CA THR A 147 -7.36 -1.00 19.42
C THR A 147 -6.12 -1.87 19.22
N HIS A 148 -5.59 -2.46 20.30
CA HIS A 148 -4.46 -3.41 20.21
C HIS A 148 -4.72 -4.57 19.24
N GLN A 149 -5.96 -5.06 19.18
CA GLN A 149 -6.34 -6.12 18.23
C GLN A 149 -6.26 -5.64 16.78
N ALA A 150 -6.75 -4.44 16.49
CA ALA A 150 -6.66 -3.83 15.17
C ALA A 150 -5.21 -3.57 14.76
N LEU A 151 -4.40 -3.01 15.66
CA LEU A 151 -2.97 -2.79 15.44
C LEU A 151 -2.22 -4.09 15.14
N PHE A 152 -2.52 -5.17 15.87
CA PHE A 152 -1.95 -6.48 15.59
C PHE A 152 -2.30 -6.97 14.17
N ARG A 153 -3.57 -6.85 13.75
CA ARG A 153 -3.95 -7.25 12.38
C ARG A 153 -3.29 -6.38 11.32
N VAL A 154 -3.15 -5.07 11.56
CA VAL A 154 -2.40 -4.17 10.67
C VAL A 154 -0.94 -4.59 10.57
N ALA A 155 -0.28 -4.92 11.68
CA ALA A 155 1.10 -5.40 11.66
C ALA A 155 1.21 -6.70 10.84
N MET A 156 0.33 -7.66 11.12
CA MET A 156 0.30 -8.94 10.43
C MET A 156 -0.04 -8.82 8.95
N PHE A 157 -0.87 -7.86 8.55
CA PHE A 157 -1.18 -7.57 7.16
C PHE A 157 0.08 -7.30 6.34
N PHE A 158 0.98 -6.43 6.84
CA PHE A 158 2.26 -6.15 6.18
C PHE A 158 3.21 -7.35 6.22
N VAL A 159 3.32 -8.03 7.36
CA VAL A 159 4.17 -9.23 7.51
C VAL A 159 3.79 -10.31 6.51
N LEU A 160 2.50 -10.66 6.45
CA LEU A 160 1.97 -11.71 5.58
C LEU A 160 2.10 -11.33 4.10
N ASN A 161 1.82 -10.07 3.75
CA ASN A 161 2.05 -9.57 2.39
C ASN A 161 3.52 -9.61 1.98
N GLY A 162 4.44 -9.36 2.92
CA GLY A 162 5.87 -9.48 2.67
C GLY A 162 6.29 -10.90 2.33
N PHE A 163 5.85 -11.88 3.13
CA PHE A 163 6.11 -13.29 2.84
C PHE A 163 5.45 -13.74 1.55
N ALA A 164 4.20 -13.36 1.30
CA ALA A 164 3.49 -13.69 0.07
C ALA A 164 4.17 -13.09 -1.18
N THR A 165 4.66 -11.85 -1.09
CA THR A 165 5.40 -11.17 -2.17
C THR A 165 6.73 -11.87 -2.47
N VAL A 166 7.48 -12.27 -1.43
CA VAL A 166 8.71 -13.06 -1.62
C VAL A 166 8.39 -14.44 -2.20
N GLY A 167 7.36 -15.13 -1.69
CA GLY A 167 6.91 -16.42 -2.19
C GLY A 167 6.51 -16.36 -3.67
N GLU A 168 5.72 -15.34 -4.06
CA GLU A 168 5.37 -15.09 -5.45
C GLU A 168 6.61 -14.93 -6.34
N ALA A 169 7.59 -14.14 -5.87
CA ALA A 169 8.83 -13.91 -6.61
C ALA A 169 9.69 -15.18 -6.73
N LEU A 170 9.66 -16.07 -5.74
CA LEU A 170 10.40 -17.34 -5.77
C LEU A 170 9.73 -18.38 -6.69
N VAL A 171 8.40 -18.45 -6.70
CA VAL A 171 7.66 -19.44 -7.49
C VAL A 171 7.50 -19.01 -8.95
N TRP A 172 7.08 -17.76 -9.20
CA TRP A 172 6.80 -17.27 -10.55
C TRP A 172 7.87 -16.33 -11.10
N GLY A 173 8.73 -15.73 -10.26
CA GLY A 173 9.72 -14.76 -10.70
C GLY A 173 9.09 -13.65 -11.57
N LYS A 174 9.67 -13.47 -12.77
CA LYS A 174 9.19 -12.48 -13.76
C LYS A 174 8.11 -13.03 -14.70
N SER A 175 7.71 -14.29 -14.60
CA SER A 175 6.63 -14.84 -15.42
C SER A 175 5.32 -14.11 -15.09
N GLY A 176 4.58 -13.77 -16.16
CA GLY A 176 3.20 -13.33 -16.09
C GLY A 176 2.25 -14.52 -16.21
N GLY A 177 0.98 -14.31 -15.88
CA GLY A 177 -0.08 -15.31 -16.05
C GLY A 177 -1.32 -14.96 -15.24
N TRP A 178 -2.51 -15.23 -15.79
CA TRP A 178 -3.79 -14.92 -15.15
C TRP A 178 -3.94 -15.58 -13.77
N LEU A 179 -3.37 -16.78 -13.56
CA LEU A 179 -3.38 -17.45 -12.27
C LEU A 179 -2.62 -16.65 -11.21
N LYS A 180 -1.45 -16.11 -11.56
CA LYS A 180 -0.65 -15.26 -10.67
C LYS A 180 -1.43 -13.99 -10.31
N VAL A 181 -2.07 -13.37 -11.30
CA VAL A 181 -2.93 -12.19 -11.08
C VAL A 181 -4.06 -12.52 -10.11
N GLY A 182 -4.78 -13.62 -10.34
CA GLY A 182 -5.88 -14.06 -9.48
C GLY A 182 -5.42 -14.33 -8.05
N LEU A 183 -4.30 -15.06 -7.88
CA LEU A 183 -3.73 -15.34 -6.55
C LEU A 183 -3.27 -14.07 -5.82
N ALA A 184 -2.69 -13.11 -6.54
CA ALA A 184 -2.29 -11.83 -5.97
C ALA A 184 -3.50 -11.07 -5.42
N TRP A 185 -4.57 -10.95 -6.22
CA TRP A 185 -5.80 -10.28 -5.79
C TRP A 185 -6.51 -10.99 -4.63
N VAL A 186 -6.61 -12.32 -4.68
CA VAL A 186 -7.21 -13.10 -3.58
C VAL A 186 -6.40 -12.93 -2.30
N THR A 187 -5.08 -12.96 -2.38
CA THR A 187 -4.20 -12.80 -1.22
C THR A 187 -4.34 -11.40 -0.63
N GLU A 188 -4.19 -10.36 -1.45
CA GLU A 188 -4.26 -8.97 -1.01
C GLU A 188 -5.63 -8.64 -0.42
N MET A 189 -6.72 -8.98 -1.13
CA MET A 189 -8.07 -8.68 -0.66
C MET A 189 -8.48 -9.54 0.54
N GLY A 190 -8.03 -10.80 0.60
CA GLY A 190 -8.28 -11.66 1.76
C GLY A 190 -7.62 -11.13 3.03
N LEU A 191 -6.35 -10.72 2.93
CA LEU A 191 -5.62 -10.09 4.04
C LEU A 191 -6.24 -8.73 4.42
N ALA A 192 -6.60 -7.91 3.42
CA ALA A 192 -7.24 -6.62 3.66
C ALA A 192 -8.60 -6.77 4.36
N ALA A 193 -9.44 -7.72 3.93
CA ALA A 193 -10.73 -8.02 4.55
C ALA A 193 -10.58 -8.51 5.99
N TRP A 194 -9.62 -9.41 6.24
CA TRP A 194 -9.32 -9.88 7.58
C TRP A 194 -8.88 -8.74 8.51
N THR A 195 -8.05 -7.82 8.02
CA THR A 195 -7.60 -6.65 8.77
C THR A 195 -8.73 -5.65 9.00
N ALA A 196 -9.51 -5.35 7.95
CA ALA A 196 -10.65 -4.44 8.03
C ALA A 196 -11.68 -4.90 9.07
N GLY A 197 -11.90 -6.21 9.21
CA GLY A 197 -12.78 -6.78 10.22
C GLY A 197 -12.38 -6.51 11.68
N ALA A 198 -11.15 -6.07 11.95
CA ALA A 198 -10.74 -5.65 13.30
C ALA A 198 -10.81 -4.12 13.52
N LEU A 199 -11.03 -3.32 12.47
CA LEU A 199 -11.07 -1.86 12.57
C LEU A 199 -12.31 -1.34 13.30
N GLY A 200 -13.29 -2.21 13.59
CA GLY A 200 -14.50 -1.81 14.31
C GLY A 200 -15.34 -0.80 13.55
N ILE A 201 -15.46 -0.96 12.22
CA ILE A 201 -16.33 -0.16 11.35
C ILE A 201 -17.58 -1.00 11.01
N PRO A 202 -18.54 -1.19 11.95
CA PRO A 202 -19.59 -2.20 11.84
C PRO A 202 -20.67 -1.91 10.78
N ARG A 203 -20.63 -0.74 10.12
CA ARG A 203 -21.65 -0.31 9.13
C ARG A 203 -21.04 0.34 7.90
N GLY A 204 -19.81 0.00 7.52
CA GLY A 204 -19.14 0.69 6.43
C GLY A 204 -18.74 2.13 6.77
N ILE A 205 -18.05 2.80 5.85
CA ILE A 205 -17.48 4.14 6.09
C ILE A 205 -18.60 5.20 6.17
N HIS A 206 -19.70 5.01 5.44
CA HIS A 206 -20.86 5.92 5.49
C HIS A 206 -21.56 5.94 6.86
N GLY A 207 -21.37 4.91 7.68
CA GLY A 207 -21.98 4.81 9.00
C GLY A 207 -21.28 5.66 10.07
N ILE A 208 -20.09 6.20 9.79
CA ILE A 208 -19.30 6.97 10.75
C ILE A 208 -19.89 8.37 10.88
N ARG A 209 -20.49 8.68 12.05
CA ARG A 209 -21.02 10.02 12.31
C ARG A 209 -19.89 10.97 12.71
N TRP A 210 -19.90 12.18 12.16
CA TRP A 210 -18.87 13.19 12.46
C TRP A 210 -18.75 13.53 13.96
N GLY A 211 -19.87 13.50 14.69
CA GLY A 211 -19.89 13.69 16.15
C GLY A 211 -19.20 12.58 16.94
N GLU A 212 -19.14 11.36 16.40
CA GLU A 212 -18.47 10.21 17.03
C GLU A 212 -16.94 10.28 16.85
N LEU A 213 -16.46 10.89 15.76
CA LEU A 213 -15.02 11.06 15.48
C LEU A 213 -14.39 12.21 16.26
N CYS A 214 -15.12 13.31 16.48
CA CYS A 214 -14.55 14.52 17.07
C CYS A 214 -14.81 14.66 18.58
N ALA A 215 -15.47 13.69 19.23
CA ALA A 215 -15.89 13.77 20.63
C ALA A 215 -16.55 15.12 20.98
N VAL A 216 -17.29 15.72 20.05
CA VAL A 216 -18.03 16.96 20.29
C VAL A 216 -19.22 16.59 21.14
N ARG A 217 -19.04 16.65 22.46
CA ARG A 217 -20.14 16.65 23.43
C ARG A 217 -20.92 17.94 23.20
N VAL A 218 -22.11 17.83 22.61
CA VAL A 218 -23.13 18.88 22.67
C VAL A 218 -23.82 18.80 24.03
#